data_AF-A0A257WXP3-F1
#
_entry.id   AF-A0A257WXP3-F1
#
_cell.length_a   1.000
_cell.length_b   1.000
_cell.length_c   1.000
_cell.angle_alpha   90.00
_cell.angle_beta   90.00
_cell.angle_gamma   90.00
#
_symmetry.space_group_name_H-M   'P 1'
#
loop_
_entity.id
_entity.type
_entity.pdbx_description
1 polymer ?
#
loop_
_entity_poly.entity_id
_entity_poly.type
_entity_poly.pdbx_seq_one_letter_code
_entity_poly.pdbx_strand_id
1 'polypeptide(L)'
;QSTYNFEHSNVEWLFRQFGDYESEAKRLIEIGLPLPGYEMVMKASHSFNLLDARGAISVTERAAYIGRVRALARLVAQAYYASREQRGFPMADLTSPRLRALLGEEECSRIEALRAA
;
A
#
# COMPACT_ATOMS: atom_id res chain seq x y z
N GLN A 1 13.92 -22.45 -1.47
CA GLN A 1 13.35 -21.20 -2.02
C GLN A 1 14.12 -20.67 -3.24
N SER A 2 15.45 -20.57 -3.23
CA SER A 2 16.23 -20.03 -4.37
C SER A 2 15.93 -20.70 -5.71
N THR A 3 15.99 -22.04 -5.79
CA THR A 3 15.69 -22.80 -7.03
C THR A 3 14.30 -22.47 -7.57
N TYR A 4 13.29 -22.32 -6.70
CA TYR A 4 11.96 -21.88 -7.13
C TYR A 4 12.01 -20.47 -7.73
N ASN A 5 12.59 -19.51 -7.02
CA ASN A 5 12.62 -18.10 -7.44
C ASN A 5 13.39 -17.85 -8.73
N PHE A 6 14.45 -18.61 -9.02
CA PHE A 6 15.32 -18.40 -10.17
C PHE A 6 14.99 -19.31 -11.35
N GLU A 7 14.52 -20.54 -11.10
CA GLU A 7 14.46 -21.58 -12.13
C GLU A 7 13.03 -22.08 -12.39
N HIS A 8 12.20 -22.25 -11.36
CA HIS A 8 10.93 -22.99 -11.48
C HIS A 8 9.65 -22.17 -11.32
N SER A 9 9.68 -20.93 -10.84
CA SER A 9 8.44 -20.16 -10.69
C SER A 9 7.80 -19.89 -12.04
N ASN A 10 6.47 -19.99 -12.10
CA ASN A 10 5.73 -19.90 -13.36
C ASN A 10 5.53 -18.43 -13.75
N VAL A 11 6.25 -17.98 -14.78
CA VAL A 11 6.26 -16.59 -15.25
C VAL A 11 4.89 -16.12 -15.73
N GLU A 12 4.19 -16.91 -16.53
CA GLU A 12 2.86 -16.54 -17.04
C GLU A 12 1.86 -16.36 -15.89
N TRP A 13 1.86 -17.30 -14.95
CA TRP A 13 1.01 -17.23 -13.77
C TRP A 13 1.35 -15.99 -12.93
N LEU A 14 2.63 -15.68 -12.72
CA LEU A 14 3.06 -14.50 -11.95
C LEU A 14 2.66 -13.18 -12.62
N PHE A 15 2.73 -13.07 -13.95
CA PHE A 15 2.24 -11.89 -14.66
C PHE A 15 0.73 -11.71 -14.50
N ARG A 16 -0.05 -12.80 -14.60
CA ARG A 16 -1.50 -12.77 -14.35
C ARG A 16 -1.79 -12.33 -12.93
N GLN A 17 -1.12 -12.92 -11.95
CA GLN A 17 -1.25 -12.55 -10.54
C GLN A 17 -0.93 -11.08 -10.29
N PHE A 18 0.15 -10.55 -10.88
CA PHE A 18 0.45 -9.12 -10.76
C PHE A 18 -0.71 -8.25 -11.26
N GLY A 19 -1.25 -8.56 -12.44
CA GLY A 19 -2.38 -7.84 -13.03
C GLY A 19 -3.65 -7.93 -12.19
N ASP A 20 -4.00 -9.13 -11.73
CA ASP A 20 -5.17 -9.39 -10.89
C ASP A 20 -5.08 -8.62 -9.57
N TYR A 21 -3.93 -8.66 -8.89
CA TYR A 21 -3.70 -7.95 -7.64
C TYR A 21 -3.70 -6.43 -7.83
N GLU A 22 -3.13 -5.91 -8.93
CA GLU A 22 -3.21 -4.48 -9.22
C GLU A 22 -4.66 -4.03 -9.43
N SER A 23 -5.43 -4.79 -10.21
CA SER A 23 -6.84 -4.48 -10.48
C SER A 23 -7.69 -4.54 -9.21
N GLU A 24 -7.51 -5.59 -8.41
CA GLU A 24 -8.26 -5.77 -7.17
C GLU A 24 -7.87 -4.73 -6.11
N ALA A 25 -6.58 -4.35 -6.03
CA ALA A 25 -6.14 -3.25 -5.18
C ALA A 25 -6.89 -1.96 -5.51
N LYS A 26 -6.97 -1.58 -6.80
CA LYS A 26 -7.70 -0.38 -7.24
C LYS A 26 -9.19 -0.46 -6.86
N ARG A 27 -9.85 -1.57 -7.18
CA ARG A 27 -11.27 -1.78 -6.86
C ARG A 27 -11.55 -1.65 -5.36
N LEU A 28 -10.71 -2.25 -4.52
CA LEU A 28 -10.86 -2.21 -3.04
C LEU A 28 -10.64 -0.80 -2.49
N ILE A 29 -9.64 -0.07 -3.02
CA ILE A 29 -9.39 1.32 -2.62
C ILE A 29 -10.58 2.21 -3.01
N GLU A 30 -11.13 2.05 -4.21
CA GLU A 30 -12.28 2.81 -4.72
C GLU A 30 -13.52 2.66 -3.83
N ILE A 31 -13.76 1.46 -3.28
CA ILE A 31 -14.89 1.21 -2.37
C ILE A 31 -14.57 1.48 -0.89
N GLY A 32 -13.46 2.17 -0.59
CA GLY A 32 -13.11 2.58 0.76
C GLY A 32 -12.59 1.46 1.66
N LEU A 33 -11.99 0.40 1.09
CA LEU A 33 -11.38 -0.70 1.83
C LEU A 33 -9.83 -0.66 1.71
N PRO A 34 -9.16 0.33 2.33
CA PRO A 34 -7.72 0.54 2.14
C PRO A 34 -6.86 -0.58 2.71
N LEU A 35 -7.26 -1.21 3.82
CA LEU A 35 -6.48 -2.31 4.43
C LEU A 35 -6.49 -3.57 3.54
N PRO A 36 -7.65 -4.07 3.07
CA PRO A 36 -7.67 -5.08 2.01
C PRO A 36 -6.93 -4.67 0.74
N GLY A 37 -7.05 -3.40 0.33
CA GLY A 37 -6.29 -2.86 -0.81
C GLY A 37 -4.78 -2.99 -0.61
N TYR A 38 -4.27 -2.67 0.59
CA TYR A 38 -2.87 -2.82 0.96
C TYR A 38 -2.36 -4.26 0.80
N GLU A 39 -3.14 -5.25 1.23
CA GLU A 39 -2.79 -6.66 1.07
C GLU A 39 -2.60 -7.04 -0.40
N MET A 40 -3.44 -6.50 -1.30
CA MET A 40 -3.27 -6.71 -2.74
C MET A 40 -2.00 -6.03 -3.28
N VAL A 41 -1.65 -4.83 -2.78
CA VAL A 41 -0.38 -4.16 -3.14
C VAL A 41 0.82 -5.00 -2.72
N MET A 42 0.79 -5.59 -1.52
CA MET A 42 1.85 -6.47 -1.03
C MET A 42 2.00 -7.71 -1.92
N LYS A 43 0.89 -8.31 -2.34
CA LYS A 43 0.90 -9.46 -3.26
C LYS A 43 1.40 -9.10 -4.66
N ALA A 44 1.01 -7.94 -5.19
CA ALA A 44 1.53 -7.42 -6.46
C ALA A 44 3.05 -7.19 -6.39
N SER A 45 3.52 -6.54 -5.32
CA SER A 45 4.95 -6.30 -5.05
C SER A 45 5.74 -7.61 -4.98
N HIS A 46 5.20 -8.62 -4.28
CA HIS A 46 5.83 -9.93 -4.19
C HIS A 46 5.89 -10.66 -5.54
N SER A 47 4.79 -10.62 -6.31
CA SER A 47 4.73 -11.21 -7.65
C SER A 47 5.75 -10.56 -8.59
N PHE A 48 5.89 -9.23 -8.52
CA PHE A 48 6.94 -8.49 -9.23
C PHE A 48 8.34 -8.97 -8.83
N ASN A 49 8.64 -9.11 -7.53
CA ASN A 49 9.96 -9.57 -7.09
C ASN A 49 10.30 -10.98 -7.62
N LEU A 50 9.31 -11.86 -7.73
CA LEU A 50 9.52 -13.20 -8.31
C LEU A 50 9.74 -13.13 -9.83
N LEU A 51 8.96 -12.33 -10.55
CA LEU A 51 9.17 -12.09 -11.99
C LEU A 51 10.57 -11.52 -12.27
N ASP A 52 10.99 -10.60 -11.41
CA ASP A 52 12.28 -9.94 -11.48
C ASP A 52 13.44 -10.92 -11.23
N ALA A 53 13.32 -11.76 -10.20
CA ALA A 53 14.29 -12.82 -9.90
C ALA A 53 14.37 -13.85 -11.05
N ARG A 54 13.28 -14.13 -11.74
CA ARG A 54 13.26 -15.02 -12.92
C ARG A 54 13.90 -14.42 -14.17
N GLY A 55 14.28 -13.14 -14.14
CA GLY A 55 14.75 -12.42 -15.33
C GLY A 55 13.66 -12.22 -16.38
N ALA A 56 12.38 -12.34 -16.00
CA ALA A 56 11.25 -12.17 -16.89
C ALA A 56 10.89 -10.70 -17.16
N ILE A 57 11.51 -9.77 -16.43
CA ILE A 57 11.32 -8.32 -16.55
C ILE A 57 12.65 -7.70 -16.98
N SER A 58 12.64 -6.97 -18.10
CA SER A 58 13.81 -6.23 -18.57
C SER A 58 14.12 -5.01 -17.68
N VAL A 59 15.33 -4.47 -17.81
CA VAL A 59 15.76 -3.27 -17.06
C VAL A 59 14.83 -2.07 -17.29
N THR A 60 14.33 -1.91 -18.52
CA THR A 60 13.41 -0.83 -18.88
C THR A 60 12.01 -1.05 -18.28
N GLU A 61 11.50 -2.29 -18.31
CA GLU A 61 10.20 -2.64 -17.72
C GLU A 61 10.20 -2.56 -16.20
N ARG A 62 11.33 -2.86 -15.55
CA ARG A 62 11.48 -2.85 -14.10
C ARG A 62 11.04 -1.50 -13.49
N ALA A 63 11.46 -0.39 -14.08
CA ALA A 63 11.08 0.94 -13.62
C ALA A 63 9.56 1.17 -13.71
N ALA A 64 8.91 0.67 -14.76
CA ALA A 64 7.47 0.77 -14.94
C ALA A 64 6.69 -0.04 -13.89
N TYR A 65 7.10 -1.28 -13.61
CA TYR A 65 6.49 -2.09 -12.56
C TYR A 65 6.66 -1.49 -11.16
N ILE A 66 7.85 -0.97 -10.85
CA ILE A 66 8.09 -0.22 -9.59
C ILE A 66 7.15 0.99 -9.50
N GLY A 67 6.99 1.73 -10.61
CA GLY A 67 6.07 2.87 -10.69
C GLY A 67 4.62 2.48 -10.39
N ARG A 68 4.14 1.37 -10.96
CA ARG A 68 2.80 0.82 -10.72
C ARG A 68 2.57 0.45 -9.25
N VAL A 69 3.48 -0.32 -8.65
CA VAL A 69 3.39 -0.69 -7.22
C VAL A 69 3.41 0.55 -6.32
N ARG A 70 4.29 1.53 -6.60
CA ARG A 70 4.35 2.80 -5.86
C ARG A 70 3.05 3.60 -5.98
N ALA A 71 2.44 3.64 -7.16
CA ALA A 71 1.17 4.33 -7.37
C ALA A 71 0.07 3.71 -6.49
N LEU A 72 -0.05 2.38 -6.47
CA LEU A 72 -1.01 1.68 -5.61
C LEU A 72 -0.75 1.97 -4.12
N ALA A 73 0.51 1.89 -3.67
CA ALA A 73 0.87 2.16 -2.28
C ALA A 73 0.48 3.59 -1.85
N ARG A 74 0.64 4.58 -2.74
CA ARG A 74 0.21 5.97 -2.48
C ARG A 74 -1.31 6.07 -2.34
N LEU A 75 -2.05 5.43 -3.24
CA LEU A 75 -3.52 5.41 -3.20
C LEU A 75 -4.03 4.78 -1.89
N VAL A 76 -3.44 3.66 -1.49
CA VAL A 76 -3.76 3.01 -0.20
C VAL A 76 -3.47 3.94 0.98
N ALA A 77 -2.31 4.59 1.00
CA ALA A 77 -1.94 5.49 2.09
C ALA A 77 -2.93 6.67 2.21
N GLN A 78 -3.31 7.27 1.08
CA GLN A 78 -4.30 8.34 1.03
C GLN A 78 -5.68 7.86 1.52
N ALA A 79 -6.17 6.74 1.01
CA ALA A 79 -7.45 6.17 1.42
C ALA A 79 -7.45 5.76 2.90
N TYR A 80 -6.34 5.21 3.40
CA TYR A 80 -6.18 4.90 4.81
C TYR A 80 -6.22 6.16 5.66
N TYR A 81 -5.45 7.19 5.31
CA TYR A 81 -5.45 8.46 6.02
C TYR A 81 -6.87 9.07 6.09
N ALA A 82 -7.56 9.17 4.95
CA ALA A 82 -8.93 9.68 4.88
C ALA A 82 -9.88 8.86 5.78
N SER A 83 -9.75 7.53 5.80
CA SER A 83 -10.56 6.68 6.68
C SER A 83 -10.31 6.92 8.17
N ARG A 84 -9.10 7.34 8.56
CA ARG A 84 -8.77 7.70 9.95
C ARG A 84 -9.24 9.09 10.29
N GLU A 85 -9.08 10.04 9.37
CA GLU A 85 -9.55 11.42 9.51
C GLU A 85 -11.07 11.47 9.74
N GLN A 86 -11.85 10.74 8.92
CA GLN A 86 -13.31 10.61 9.08
C GLN A 86 -13.75 10.05 10.44
N ARG A 87 -12.84 9.40 11.18
CA ARG A 87 -13.08 8.82 12.50
C ARG A 87 -12.37 9.60 13.61
N GLY A 88 -11.87 10.81 13.32
CA GLY A 88 -11.14 11.63 14.29
C GLY A 88 -9.82 11.02 14.77
N PHE A 89 -9.14 10.26 13.91
CA PHE A 89 -7.87 9.57 14.21
C PHE A 89 -7.91 8.79 15.54
N PRO A 90 -8.69 7.69 15.62
CA PRO A 90 -8.98 7.03 16.89
C PRO A 90 -7.76 6.40 17.59
N MET A 91 -6.66 6.22 16.86
CA MET A 91 -5.41 5.67 17.40
C MET A 91 -4.41 6.75 17.83
N ALA A 92 -4.70 8.04 17.59
CA ALA A 92 -3.85 9.15 18.01
C ALA A 92 -4.14 9.49 19.47
N ASP A 93 -3.37 8.93 20.40
CA ASP A 93 -3.48 9.29 21.82
C ASP A 93 -2.89 10.68 22.10
N LEU A 94 -3.76 11.69 22.09
CA LEU A 94 -3.38 13.09 22.34
C LEU A 94 -3.06 13.37 23.82
N THR A 95 -3.24 12.40 24.72
CA THR A 95 -2.75 12.52 26.10
C THR A 95 -1.25 12.20 26.21
N SER A 96 -0.70 11.51 25.21
CA SER A 96 0.72 11.17 25.17
C SER A 96 1.59 12.40 24.87
N PRO A 97 2.50 12.81 25.79
CA PRO A 97 3.38 13.95 25.55
C PRO A 97 4.29 13.76 24.34
N ARG A 98 4.72 12.52 24.08
CA ARG A 98 5.58 12.17 22.94
C ARG A 98 4.83 12.36 21.62
N LEU A 99 3.56 11.97 21.55
CA LEU A 99 2.79 12.11 20.31
C LEU A 99 2.45 13.58 20.05
N ARG A 100 2.06 14.35 21.07
CA ARG A 100 1.82 15.78 20.92
C ARG A 100 3.06 16.52 20.40
N ALA A 101 4.24 16.21 20.94
CA ALA A 101 5.49 16.78 20.47
C ALA A 101 5.81 16.43 19.01
N LEU A 102 5.44 15.23 18.54
CA LEU A 102 5.66 14.79 17.16
C LEU A 102 4.70 15.48 16.17
N LEU A 103 3.43 15.66 16.56
CA LEU A 103 2.40 16.24 15.71
C LEU A 103 2.43 17.78 15.70
N GLY A 104 2.85 18.39 16.81
CA GLY A 104 2.74 19.82 17.03
C GLY A 104 1.32 20.25 17.45
N GLU A 105 1.20 21.47 17.98
CA GLU A 105 -0.07 21.97 18.54
C GLU A 105 -1.14 22.20 17.47
N GLU A 106 -0.76 22.62 16.26
CA GLU A 106 -1.69 22.84 15.15
C GLU A 106 -2.43 21.56 14.77
N GLU A 107 -1.69 20.46 14.56
CA GLU A 107 -2.25 19.17 14.21
C GLU A 107 -3.04 18.54 15.36
N CYS A 108 -2.57 18.69 16.62
CA CYS A 108 -3.33 18.24 17.79
C CYS A 108 -4.69 18.95 17.89
N SER A 109 -4.70 20.27 17.70
CA SER A 109 -5.92 21.09 17.72
C SER A 109 -6.88 20.68 16.60
N ARG A 110 -6.35 20.40 15.40
CA ARG A 110 -7.14 19.89 14.27
C ARG A 110 -7.81 18.55 14.59
N ILE A 111 -7.08 17.61 15.19
CA ILE A 111 -7.62 16.30 15.58
C ILE A 111 -8.68 16.44 16.68
N GLU A 112 -8.46 17.31 17.67
CA GLU A 112 -9.44 17.61 18.72
C GLU A 112 -10.74 18.18 18.13
N ALA A 113 -10.64 19.13 17.19
CA ALA A 113 -11.79 19.67 16.48
C ALA A 113 -12.55 18.60 15.67
N LEU A 114 -11.84 17.71 14.97
CA LEU A 114 -12.45 16.60 14.23
C LEU A 114 -13.21 15.61 15.12
N ARG A 115 -12.79 15.42 16.38
CA ARG A 115 -13.46 14.53 17.34
C ARG A 115 -14.70 15.15 17.98
N ALA A 116 -14.79 16.48 17.98
CA ALA A 116 -15.89 17.22 18.56
C ALA A 116 -17.06 17.45 17.58
N ALA A 117 -16.83 17.24 16.28
CA ALA A 117 -17.83 17.29 15.20
C ALA A 117 -18.52 15.94 15.02
#